data_AF-A0A3D0CX88-F1
#
_entry.id   AF-A0A3D0CX88-F1
#
_cell.length_a   1.000
_cell.length_b   1.000
_cell.length_c   1.000
_cell.angle_alpha   90.00
_cell.angle_beta   90.00
_cell.angle_gamma   90.00
#
_symmetry.space_group_name_H-M   'P 1'
#
loop_
_entity.id
_entity.type
_entity.pdbx_description
1 polymer ?
#
loop_
_entity_poly.entity_id
_entity_poly.type
_entity_poly.pdbx_seq_one_letter_code
_entity_poly.pdbx_strand_id
1 'polypeptide(L)'
;MLDSIDAIEEALLAHHYVADRALATTVLLALKLNKPILLEGEAGVGKTQVAKTLSEVLSRRLIRLQCYEGLDVNTTIYEWNYQGQLLQIRLLEATGSADGQGAIADVFDQRFLIKRPLLQAIEAGAHGEPAVLLIDELDRADEEFEAFLLELLS
;
A
#
# COMPACT_ATOMS: atom_id res chain seq x y z
N MET A 1 14.67 9.31 16.56
CA MET A 1 14.85 8.06 17.36
C MET A 1 15.16 6.84 16.48
N LEU A 2 15.53 7.04 15.22
CA LEU A 2 16.15 6.05 14.34
C LEU A 2 17.22 6.79 13.52
N ASP A 3 18.17 7.39 14.24
CA ASP A 3 18.98 8.49 13.68
C ASP A 3 20.40 8.01 13.32
N SER A 4 20.76 6.79 13.74
CA SER A 4 22.01 6.07 13.48
C SER A 4 21.75 4.63 13.01
N ILE A 5 22.78 4.00 12.45
CA ILE A 5 22.72 2.60 11.99
C ILE A 5 22.51 1.67 13.19
N ASP A 6 23.24 1.91 14.28
CA ASP A 6 23.17 1.08 15.50
C ASP A 6 21.77 1.13 16.13
N ALA A 7 21.11 2.30 16.11
CA ALA A 7 19.73 2.43 16.59
C ALA A 7 18.73 1.62 15.75
N ILE A 8 18.95 1.51 14.43
CA ILE A 8 18.14 0.66 13.55
C ILE A 8 18.39 -0.82 13.87
N GLU A 9 19.65 -1.23 14.04
CA GLU A 9 20.01 -2.61 14.39
C GLU A 9 19.36 -3.02 15.72
N GLU A 10 19.46 -2.17 16.75
CA GLU A 10 18.84 -2.41 18.07
C GLU A 10 17.31 -2.48 17.98
N ALA A 11 16.68 -1.57 17.23
CA ALA A 11 15.24 -1.56 17.05
C ALA A 11 14.73 -2.82 16.32
N LEU A 12 15.42 -3.24 15.25
CA LEU A 12 15.06 -4.47 14.54
C LEU A 12 15.27 -5.71 15.43
N LEU A 13 16.36 -5.75 16.20
CA LEU A 13 16.64 -6.85 17.11
C LEU A 13 15.59 -6.97 18.23
N ALA A 14 15.12 -5.83 18.77
CA ALA A 14 14.05 -5.79 19.76
C ALA A 14 12.73 -6.38 19.23
N HIS A 15 12.52 -6.32 17.92
CA HIS A 15 11.39 -6.94 17.22
C HIS A 15 11.77 -8.30 16.57
N HIS A 16 12.75 -8.99 17.13
CA HIS A 16 13.18 -10.34 16.74
C HIS A 16 13.66 -10.45 15.28
N TYR A 17 14.20 -9.38 14.71
CA TYR A 17 14.79 -9.37 13.38
C TYR A 17 16.29 -9.07 13.46
N VAL A 18 17.14 -10.03 13.06
CA VAL A 18 18.59 -9.85 13.01
C VAL A 18 18.96 -9.27 11.65
N ALA A 19 19.24 -7.96 11.61
CA ALA A 19 19.72 -7.28 10.43
C ALA A 19 21.25 -7.24 10.40
N ASP A 20 21.84 -7.29 9.20
CA ASP A 20 23.23 -6.92 9.01
C ASP A 20 23.36 -5.39 8.89
N ARG A 21 24.61 -4.93 8.96
CA ARG A 21 24.90 -3.49 8.90
C ARG A 21 24.51 -2.87 7.56
N ALA A 22 24.53 -3.65 6.48
CA ALA A 22 24.15 -3.19 5.16
C ALA A 22 22.64 -2.88 5.11
N LEU A 23 21.78 -3.80 5.56
CA LEU A 23 20.34 -3.60 5.63
C LEU A 23 19.98 -2.45 6.57
N ALA A 24 20.58 -2.39 7.76
CA ALA A 24 20.34 -1.30 8.71
C ALA A 24 20.70 0.07 8.12
N THR A 25 21.81 0.14 7.37
CA THR A 25 22.22 1.35 6.64
C THR A 25 21.21 1.73 5.55
N THR A 26 20.78 0.75 4.75
CA THR A 26 19.79 0.98 3.69
C THR A 26 18.46 1.48 4.25
N VAL A 27 17.97 0.89 5.35
CA VAL A 27 16.76 1.35 6.05
C VAL A 27 16.93 2.77 6.57
N LEU A 28 18.06 3.09 7.21
CA LEU A 28 18.33 4.44 7.69
C LEU A 28 18.29 5.47 6.55
N LEU A 29 18.94 5.16 5.42
CA LEU A 29 18.98 6.04 4.25
C LEU A 29 17.59 6.20 3.62
N ALA A 30 16.84 5.11 3.47
CA ALA A 30 15.48 5.13 2.94
C ALA A 30 14.55 6.02 3.77
N LEU A 31 14.62 5.91 5.11
CA LEU A 31 13.84 6.74 6.03
C LEU A 31 14.24 8.23 5.95
N LYS A 32 15.54 8.53 5.81
CA LYS A 32 16.03 9.92 5.72
C LYS A 32 15.76 10.57 4.37
N LEU A 33 15.86 9.81 3.28
CA LEU A 33 15.66 10.28 1.91
C LEU A 33 14.21 10.18 1.44
N ASN A 34 13.35 9.52 2.22
CA ASN A 34 11.98 9.18 1.85
C ASN A 34 11.92 8.46 0.49
N LYS A 35 12.79 7.46 0.32
CA LYS A 35 12.91 6.66 -0.91
C LYS A 35 12.56 5.20 -0.63
N PRO A 36 11.92 4.49 -1.59
CA PRO A 36 11.59 3.08 -1.44
C PRO A 36 12.87 2.21 -1.39
N ILE A 37 12.74 1.02 -0.80
CA ILE A 37 13.79 0.00 -0.75
C ILE A 37 13.38 -1.17 -1.64
N LEU A 38 14.26 -1.59 -2.54
CA LEU A 38 14.15 -2.86 -3.25
C LEU A 38 14.99 -3.91 -2.51
N LEU A 39 14.36 -5.02 -2.11
CA LEU A 39 15.03 -6.11 -1.39
C LEU A 39 15.23 -7.32 -2.32
N GLU A 40 16.46 -7.52 -2.78
CA GLU A 40 16.86 -8.67 -3.59
C GLU A 40 17.46 -9.80 -2.74
N GLY A 41 17.47 -11.03 -3.26
CA GLY A 41 17.93 -12.23 -2.53
C GLY A 41 17.06 -13.47 -2.74
N GLU A 42 17.48 -14.60 -2.18
CA GLU A 42 16.75 -15.87 -2.31
C GLU A 42 15.43 -15.88 -1.53
N ALA A 43 14.55 -16.81 -1.88
CA ALA A 43 13.34 -17.04 -1.11
C ALA A 43 13.69 -17.50 0.32
N GLY A 44 12.97 -16.99 1.32
CA GLY A 44 13.16 -17.39 2.72
C GLY A 44 14.22 -16.64 3.51
N VAL A 45 14.95 -15.68 2.91
CA VAL A 45 15.94 -14.84 3.62
C VAL A 45 15.33 -13.73 4.49
N GLY A 46 14.00 -13.71 4.64
CA GLY A 46 13.29 -12.78 5.52
C GLY A 46 12.87 -11.45 4.90
N LYS A 47 12.85 -11.30 3.56
CA LYS A 47 12.42 -10.06 2.88
C LYS A 47 11.03 -9.56 3.32
N THR A 48 10.04 -10.44 3.28
CA THR A 48 8.67 -10.15 3.75
C THR A 48 8.66 -9.83 5.25
N GLN A 49 9.56 -10.45 6.02
CA GLN A 49 9.64 -10.24 7.47
C GLN A 49 10.20 -8.87 7.81
N VAL A 50 11.18 -8.35 7.05
CA VAL A 50 11.69 -6.98 7.21
C VAL A 50 10.56 -5.97 7.22
N ALA A 51 9.66 -6.02 6.23
CA ALA A 51 8.57 -5.06 6.12
C ALA A 51 7.60 -5.14 7.31
N LYS A 52 7.30 -6.35 7.81
CA LYS A 52 6.51 -6.55 9.03
C LYS A 52 7.19 -5.94 10.24
N THR A 53 8.47 -6.27 10.47
CA THR A 53 9.25 -5.72 11.58
C THR A 53 9.32 -4.20 11.50
N LEU A 54 9.56 -3.61 10.33
CA LEU A 54 9.59 -2.16 10.14
C LEU A 54 8.23 -1.51 10.43
N SER A 55 7.13 -2.15 10.07
CA SER A 55 5.79 -1.66 10.42
C SER A 55 5.57 -1.56 11.93
N GLU A 56 6.09 -2.53 12.69
CA GLU A 56 5.99 -2.53 14.15
C GLU A 56 6.92 -1.48 14.76
N VAL A 57 8.18 -1.44 14.33
CA VAL A 57 9.20 -0.48 14.79
C VAL A 57 8.74 0.96 14.55
N LEU A 58 8.17 1.24 13.38
CA LEU A 58 7.68 2.57 13.03
C LEU A 58 6.28 2.86 13.58
N SER A 59 5.61 1.88 14.19
CA SER A 59 4.21 1.95 14.61
C SER A 59 3.28 2.39 13.47
N ARG A 60 3.48 1.80 12.29
CA ARG A 60 2.73 2.09 11.06
C ARG A 60 1.94 0.87 10.63
N ARG A 61 0.79 1.09 9.99
CA ARG A 61 0.03 0.00 9.38
C ARG A 61 0.85 -0.66 8.27
N LEU A 62 0.91 -2.00 8.28
CA LEU A 62 1.41 -2.76 7.14
C LEU A 62 0.31 -2.94 6.09
N ILE A 63 0.59 -2.53 4.87
CA ILE A 63 -0.26 -2.76 3.70
C ILE A 63 0.53 -3.65 2.75
N ARG A 64 -0.08 -4.76 2.30
CA ARG A 64 0.56 -5.71 1.39
C ARG A 64 -0.13 -5.69 0.04
N LEU A 65 0.66 -5.50 -1.02
CA LEU A 65 0.30 -5.76 -2.39
C LEU A 65 1.05 -7.03 -2.83
N GLN A 66 0.31 -8.04 -3.26
CA GLN A 66 0.87 -9.28 -3.80
C GLN A 66 0.83 -9.21 -5.32
N CYS A 67 1.98 -9.30 -5.97
CA CYS A 67 2.08 -9.37 -7.41
C CYS A 67 1.96 -10.82 -7.91
N TYR A 68 1.40 -10.96 -9.11
CA TYR A 68 1.20 -12.20 -9.85
C TYR A 68 0.97 -11.88 -11.32
N GLU A 69 1.08 -12.89 -12.18
CA GLU A 69 0.92 -12.74 -13.64
C GLU A 69 -0.51 -12.35 -14.01
N GLY A 70 -0.68 -11.32 -14.85
CA GLY A 70 -1.99 -10.78 -15.21
C GLY A 70 -2.60 -9.84 -14.16
N LEU A 71 -1.75 -9.22 -13.33
CA LEU A 71 -2.16 -8.17 -12.39
C LEU A 71 -2.52 -6.89 -13.15
N ASP A 72 -3.81 -6.59 -13.29
CA ASP A 72 -4.28 -5.35 -13.95
C ASP A 72 -4.08 -4.15 -13.02
N VAL A 73 -3.32 -3.14 -13.49
CA VAL A 73 -3.07 -1.86 -12.82
C VAL A 73 -4.36 -1.26 -12.24
N ASN A 74 -5.46 -1.25 -13.00
CA ASN A 74 -6.72 -0.64 -12.54
C ASN A 74 -7.26 -1.34 -11.29
N THR A 75 -7.15 -2.67 -11.24
CA THR A 75 -7.58 -3.47 -10.09
C THR A 75 -6.67 -3.36 -8.86
N THR A 76 -5.47 -2.78 -9.01
CA THR A 76 -4.51 -2.61 -7.89
C THR A 76 -4.67 -1.30 -7.13
N ILE A 77 -5.32 -0.29 -7.73
CA ILE A 77 -5.51 1.04 -7.14
C ILE A 77 -6.90 1.12 -6.48
N TYR A 78 -7.98 0.88 -7.21
CA TYR A 78 -9.33 0.84 -6.66
C TYR A 78 -10.31 0.11 -7.58
N GLU A 79 -11.45 -0.30 -7.04
CA GLU A 79 -12.58 -0.81 -7.82
C GLU A 79 -13.86 -0.10 -7.40
N TRP A 80 -14.77 0.14 -8.34
CA TRP A 80 -16.11 0.63 -8.03
C TRP A 80 -17.00 -0.51 -7.54
N ASN A 81 -17.65 -0.31 -6.40
CA ASN A 81 -18.67 -1.22 -5.87
C ASN A 81 -19.99 -1.06 -6.64
N TYR A 82 -20.03 -1.60 -7.86
CA TYR A 82 -21.21 -1.53 -8.73
C TYR A 82 -22.46 -2.14 -8.09
N GLN A 83 -22.30 -3.18 -7.26
CA GLN A 83 -23.42 -3.80 -6.55
C GLN A 83 -24.04 -2.83 -5.54
N GLY A 84 -23.21 -2.13 -4.76
CA GLY A 84 -23.65 -1.09 -3.83
C GLY A 84 -24.26 0.11 -4.55
N GLN A 85 -23.68 0.53 -5.67
CA GLN A 85 -24.20 1.59 -6.52
C GLN A 85 -25.60 1.25 -7.06
N LEU A 86 -25.79 0.04 -7.58
CA LEU A 86 -27.08 -0.44 -8.06
C LEU A 86 -28.13 -0.51 -6.94
N LEU A 87 -27.75 -1.00 -5.76
CA LEU A 87 -28.65 -1.03 -4.60
C LEU A 87 -29.10 0.39 -4.20
N GLN A 88 -28.17 1.36 -4.19
CA GLN A 88 -28.48 2.75 -3.90
C GLN A 88 -29.45 3.35 -4.92
N ILE A 89 -29.24 3.08 -6.22
CA ILE A 89 -30.18 3.50 -7.27
C ILE A 89 -31.57 2.92 -7.02
N ARG A 90 -31.68 1.62 -6.73
CA ARG A 90 -32.97 0.97 -6.44
C ARG A 90 -33.69 1.57 -5.24
N LEU A 91 -32.97 1.91 -4.18
CA LEU A 91 -33.53 2.57 -3.00
C LEU A 91 -34.05 3.97 -3.34
N LEU A 92 -33.29 4.75 -4.11
CA LEU A 92 -33.69 6.10 -4.55
C LEU A 92 -34.93 6.06 -5.47
N GLU A 93 -35.02 5.06 -6.36
CA GLU A 93 -36.21 4.80 -7.18
C GLU A 93 -37.43 4.48 -6.30
N ALA A 94 -37.27 3.60 -5.30
CA ALA A 94 -38.36 3.18 -4.43
C ALA A 94 -38.89 4.30 -3.50
N THR A 95 -38.04 5.26 -3.13
CA THR A 95 -38.41 6.40 -2.29
C THR A 95 -38.87 7.63 -3.08
N GLY A 96 -38.95 7.55 -4.41
CA GLY A 96 -39.33 8.69 -5.27
C GLY A 96 -38.32 9.84 -5.26
N SER A 97 -37.08 9.56 -4.84
CA SER A 97 -36.00 10.55 -4.70
C SER A 97 -35.00 10.50 -5.88
N ALA A 98 -35.33 9.78 -6.95
CA ALA A 98 -34.47 9.58 -8.12
C ALA A 98 -34.44 10.78 -9.09
N ASP A 99 -35.35 11.75 -8.96
CA ASP A 99 -35.62 12.76 -9.99
C ASP A 99 -34.73 14.02 -9.95
N GLY A 100 -33.47 13.91 -9.53
CA GLY A 100 -32.54 15.05 -9.50
C GLY A 100 -31.11 14.71 -9.90
N GLN A 101 -30.41 15.64 -10.58
CA GLN A 101 -28.98 15.50 -10.90
C GLN A 101 -28.10 15.15 -9.68
N GLY A 102 -28.52 15.55 -8.46
CA GLY A 102 -27.85 15.20 -7.21
C GLY A 102 -27.90 13.71 -6.87
N ALA A 103 -28.97 13.00 -7.25
CA ALA A 103 -29.14 11.57 -6.96
C ALA A 103 -28.16 10.70 -7.77
N ILE A 104 -27.81 11.10 -8.99
CA ILE A 104 -26.82 10.41 -9.85
C ILE A 104 -25.39 10.70 -9.38
N ALA A 105 -25.09 11.94 -8.97
CA ALA A 105 -23.79 12.29 -8.41
C ALA A 105 -23.48 11.49 -7.14
N ASP A 106 -24.50 11.21 -6.33
CA ASP A 106 -24.41 10.42 -5.09
C ASP A 106 -23.96 8.97 -5.31
N VAL A 107 -24.12 8.44 -6.53
CA VAL A 107 -23.74 7.06 -6.88
C VAL A 107 -22.25 6.95 -7.22
N PHE A 108 -21.62 8.02 -7.69
CA PHE A 108 -20.18 8.06 -8.01
C PHE A 108 -19.38 8.73 -6.88
N ASP A 109 -19.69 8.35 -5.64
CA ASP A 109 -19.07 8.86 -4.43
C ASP A 109 -17.97 7.92 -3.92
N GLN A 110 -16.97 8.47 -3.21
CA GLN A 110 -15.86 7.70 -2.63
C GLN A 110 -16.33 6.55 -1.71
N ARG A 111 -17.53 6.62 -1.13
CA ARG A 111 -18.11 5.51 -0.34
C ARG A 111 -18.30 4.22 -1.14
N PHE A 112 -18.37 4.31 -2.46
CA PHE A 112 -18.45 3.16 -3.36
C PHE A 112 -17.09 2.73 -3.91
N LEU A 113 -15.99 3.39 -3.55
CA LEU A 113 -14.66 2.95 -3.93
C LEU A 113 -14.17 1.86 -2.97
N ILE A 114 -13.96 0.67 -3.52
CA ILE A 114 -13.22 -0.40 -2.88
C ILE A 114 -11.74 -0.07 -3.05
N LYS A 115 -11.14 0.48 -1.99
CA LYS A 115 -9.74 0.91 -1.99
C LYS A 115 -8.84 -0.30 -1.96
N ARG A 116 -7.94 -0.42 -2.94
CA ARG A 116 -6.97 -1.51 -3.05
C ARG A 116 -5.65 -1.09 -2.38
N PRO A 117 -4.67 -2.00 -2.20
CA PRO A 117 -3.50 -1.73 -1.37
C PRO A 117 -2.75 -0.43 -1.71
N LEU A 118 -2.60 -0.10 -3.00
CA LEU A 118 -1.90 1.12 -3.41
C LEU A 118 -2.64 2.39 -2.97
N LEU A 119 -3.95 2.49 -3.24
CA LEU A 119 -4.74 3.65 -2.81
C LEU A 119 -4.79 3.78 -1.28
N GLN A 120 -4.91 2.65 -0.57
CA GLN A 120 -4.86 2.66 0.90
C GLN A 120 -3.55 3.25 1.41
N ALA A 121 -2.41 2.92 0.79
CA ALA A 121 -1.10 3.44 1.20
C ALA A 121 -0.94 4.94 0.89
N ILE A 122 -1.40 5.38 -0.28
CA ILE A 122 -1.35 6.79 -0.71
C ILE A 122 -2.21 7.67 0.21
N GLU A 123 -3.46 7.26 0.46
CA GLU A 123 -4.36 8.01 1.33
C GLU A 123 -3.85 8.07 2.77
N ALA A 124 -3.32 6.96 3.29
CA ALA A 124 -2.73 6.92 4.63
C ALA A 124 -1.62 7.98 4.77
N GLY A 125 -0.75 8.11 3.76
CA GLY A 125 0.25 9.18 3.69
C GLY A 125 -0.36 10.58 3.63
N ALA A 126 -1.37 10.79 2.79
CA ALA A 126 -2.04 12.08 2.64
C ALA A 126 -2.79 12.54 3.92
N HIS A 127 -3.27 11.59 4.73
CA HIS A 127 -3.93 11.84 6.00
C HIS A 127 -2.98 11.99 7.19
N GLY A 128 -1.66 11.93 6.98
CA GLY A 128 -0.66 12.07 8.04
C GLY A 128 -0.40 10.80 8.84
N GLU A 129 -0.90 9.65 8.39
CA GLU A 129 -0.72 8.33 9.00
C GLU A 129 0.02 7.38 8.04
N PRO A 130 1.30 7.66 7.69
CA PRO A 130 2.01 6.91 6.66
C PRO A 130 2.07 5.41 6.98
N ALA A 131 1.81 4.59 5.97
CA ALA A 131 1.87 3.14 6.08
C ALA A 131 3.24 2.58 5.64
N VAL A 132 3.54 1.34 6.02
CA VAL A 132 4.57 0.53 5.37
C VAL A 132 3.88 -0.26 4.26
N LEU A 133 4.23 0.02 3.01
CA LEU A 133 3.74 -0.72 1.83
C LEU A 133 4.75 -1.79 1.45
N LEU A 134 4.35 -3.06 1.55
CA LEU A 134 5.08 -4.21 1.03
C LEU A 134 4.52 -4.59 -0.33
N ILE A 135 5.36 -4.52 -1.37
CA ILE A 135 5.08 -5.06 -2.70
C ILE A 135 5.87 -6.37 -2.81
N ASP A 136 5.15 -7.49 -2.89
CA ASP A 136 5.71 -8.84 -2.80
C ASP A 136 5.61 -9.55 -4.16
N GLU A 137 6.57 -10.41 -4.50
CA GLU A 137 6.69 -11.09 -5.80
C GLU A 137 6.63 -10.13 -7.01
N LEU A 138 7.27 -8.95 -6.91
CA LEU A 138 7.27 -7.93 -7.96
C LEU A 138 7.75 -8.49 -9.32
N ASP A 139 8.68 -9.44 -9.29
CA ASP A 139 9.22 -10.16 -10.45
C ASP A 139 8.18 -10.99 -11.22
N ARG A 140 6.99 -11.19 -10.65
CA ARG A 140 5.85 -11.85 -11.29
C ARG A 140 4.85 -10.89 -11.91
N ALA A 141 5.05 -9.58 -11.76
CA ALA A 141 4.20 -8.58 -12.39
C ALA A 141 4.57 -8.37 -13.86
N ASP A 142 3.61 -7.85 -14.62
CA ASP A 142 3.83 -7.49 -16.03
C ASP A 142 4.60 -6.14 -16.13
N GLU A 143 5.33 -5.93 -17.23
CA GLU A 143 6.15 -4.72 -17.45
C GLU A 143 5.36 -3.41 -17.32
N GLU A 144 4.08 -3.42 -17.73
CA GLU A 144 3.18 -2.27 -17.59
C GLU A 144 2.98 -1.86 -16.14
N PHE A 145 2.88 -2.85 -15.24
CA PHE A 145 2.71 -2.61 -13.81
C PHE A 145 4.02 -2.12 -13.17
N GLU A 146 5.17 -2.65 -13.58
CA GLU A 146 6.48 -2.17 -13.14
C GLU A 146 6.69 -0.70 -13.53
N ALA A 147 6.39 -0.34 -14.78
CA ALA A 147 6.49 1.03 -15.27
C ALA A 147 5.59 1.99 -14.48
N PHE A 148 4.36 1.56 -14.18
CA PHE A 148 3.43 2.31 -13.35
C PHE A 148 3.96 2.52 -11.92
N LEU A 149 4.53 1.48 -11.28
CA LEU A 149 5.12 1.61 -9.95
C LEU A 149 6.32 2.56 -9.95
N LEU A 150 7.14 2.55 -10.99
CA LEU A 150 8.26 3.48 -11.12
C LEU A 150 7.79 4.93 -11.18
N GLU A 151 6.73 5.21 -11.94
CA GLU A 151 6.11 6.54 -11.98
C GLU A 151 5.56 6.94 -10.60
N LEU A 152 4.80 6.04 -9.97
CA LEU A 152 4.15 6.29 -8.68
C LEU A 152 5.14 6.53 -7.54
N LEU A 153 6.29 5.86 -7.55
CA LEU A 153 7.28 5.89 -6.48
C LEU A 153 8.45 6.86 -6.74
N SER A 154 8.48 7.54 -7.90
CA SER A 154 9.54 8.48 -8.27
C SER A 154 9.56 9.77 -7.44
#